data_AF-A0A3C0BZR2-F1
#
_entry.id   AF-A0A3C0BZR2-F1
#
_cell.length_a   1.000
_cell.length_b   1.000
_cell.length_c   1.000
_cell.angle_alpha   90.00
_cell.angle_beta   90.00
_cell.angle_gamma   90.00
#
_symmetry.space_group_name_H-M   'P 1'
#
loop_
_entity.id
_entity.type
_entity.pdbx_description
1 polymer ?
#
loop_
_entity_poly.entity_id
_entity_poly.type
_entity_poly.pdbx_seq_one_letter_code
_entity_poly.pdbx_strand_id
1 'polypeptide(L)' 'LKPEMFSVSCRGADLLDVRVCFGRDLFPRSCGVDEDQTRLCRASKIEVPPVTQ' A
#
# COMPACT_ATOMS: atom_id res chain seq x y z
N LEU A 1 0.68 -13.77 -3.60
CA LEU A 1 1.43 -12.64 -3.03
C LEU A 1 1.08 -12.56 -1.55
N LYS A 2 2.05 -12.28 -0.68
CA LYS A 2 1.83 -12.16 0.77
C LYS A 2 1.55 -10.69 1.14
N PRO A 3 0.81 -10.39 2.22
CA PRO A 3 0.41 -9.02 2.57
C PRO A 3 1.58 -8.04 2.69
N GLU A 4 2.72 -8.49 3.22
CA GLU A 4 3.92 -7.66 3.38
C GLU A 4 4.55 -7.19 2.06
N MET A 5 4.13 -7.74 0.92
CA MET A 5 4.58 -7.35 -0.42
C MET A 5 3.81 -6.14 -0.97
N PHE A 6 2.84 -5.63 -0.23
CA PHE A 6 2.03 -4.48 -0.59
C PHE A 6 2.28 -3.33 0.38
N SER A 7 2.33 -2.12 -0.16
CA SER A 7 2.28 -0.88 0.60
C SER A 7 1.06 -0.08 0.18
N VAL A 8 0.19 0.24 1.13
CA VAL A 8 -0.98 1.09 0.95
C VAL A 8 -0.72 2.43 1.60
N SER A 9 -1.02 3.52 0.88
CA SER A 9 -1.07 4.86 1.45
C SER A 9 -2.51 5.39 1.42
N CYS A 10 -2.88 6.18 2.44
CA CYS A 10 -4.21 6.75 2.52
C CYS A 10 -4.22 8.17 3.09
N ARG A 11 -5.23 8.95 2.73
CA ARG A 11 -5.58 10.21 3.39
C ARG A 11 -6.80 9.97 4.27
N GLY A 12 -6.59 9.85 5.57
CA GLY A 12 -7.68 9.40 6.46
C GLY A 12 -8.00 7.94 6.16
N ALA A 13 -9.19 7.66 5.62
CA ALA A 13 -9.57 6.33 5.13
C ALA A 13 -9.50 6.22 3.61
N ASP A 14 -9.33 7.32 2.88
CA ASP A 14 -9.38 7.32 1.41
C ASP A 14 -8.09 6.75 0.83
N LEU A 15 -8.22 5.74 -0.03
CA LEU A 15 -7.10 5.15 -0.75
C LEU A 15 -6.44 6.18 -1.68
N LEU A 16 -5.11 6.31 -1.59
CA LEU A 16 -4.32 7.15 -2.50
C LEU A 16 -3.51 6.29 -3.49
N ASP A 17 -2.70 5.36 -2.98
CA ASP A 17 -1.91 4.46 -3.82
C ASP A 17 -1.73 3.07 -3.20
N VAL A 18 -1.55 2.09 -4.09
CA VAL A 18 -1.12 0.72 -3.76
C VAL A 18 0.17 0.45 -4.52
N ARG A 19 1.25 0.18 -3.80
CA ARG A 19 2.54 -0.25 -4.33
C ARG A 19 2.72 -1.75 -4.11
N VAL A 20 3.28 -2.43 -5.10
CA VAL A 20 3.66 -3.84 -5.02
C VAL A 20 5.18 -3.93 -5.11
N CYS A 21 5.81 -4.55 -4.11
CA CYS A 21 7.25 -4.57 -3.96
C CYS A 21 7.88 -5.84 -4.55
N PHE A 22 8.90 -5.65 -5.37
CA PHE A 22 9.66 -6.72 -6.02
C PHE A 22 11.16 -6.56 -5.74
N GLY A 23 11.86 -7.69 -5.70
CA GLY A 23 13.31 -7.71 -5.77
C GLY A 23 13.80 -7.40 -7.19
N ARG A 24 15.12 -7.22 -7.32
CA ARG A 24 15.77 -7.02 -8.63
C ARG A 24 15.67 -8.25 -9.54
N ASP A 25 15.39 -9.40 -8.94
CA ASP A 25 15.08 -10.67 -9.59
C ASP A 25 13.62 -10.75 -10.09
N LEU A 26 12.84 -9.68 -9.91
CA LEU A 26 11.40 -9.60 -10.21
C LEU A 26 10.55 -10.55 -9.35
N PHE A 27 11.12 -11.12 -8.29
CA PHE A 27 10.34 -11.91 -7.35
C PHE A 27 9.70 -11.01 -6.29
N PRO A 28 8.45 -11.29 -5.89
CA PRO A 28 7.78 -10.54 -4.84
C PRO A 28 8.55 -10.56 -3.53
N ARG A 29 8.70 -9.40 -2.89
CA ARG A 29 9.48 -9.20 -1.65
C ARG A 29 8.71 -8.27 -0.72
N SER A 30 8.99 -8.33 0.58
CA SER A 30 8.40 -7.41 1.55
C SER A 30 8.75 -5.96 1.19
N CYS A 31 7.77 -5.06 1.27
CA CYS A 31 8.00 -3.63 1.19
C CYS A 31 8.87 -3.20 2.40
N GLY A 32 9.95 -2.47 2.14
CA GLY A 32 10.95 -2.11 3.15
C GLY A 32 10.46 -1.11 4.20
N VAL A 33 11.35 -0.69 5.10
CA VAL A 33 11.01 0.23 6.21
C VAL A 33 10.50 1.61 5.79
N ASP A 34 10.84 2.05 4.58
CA ASP A 34 10.34 3.31 4.02
C ASP A 34 8.85 3.23 3.63
N GLU A 35 8.31 2.00 3.53
CA GLU A 35 6.94 1.69 3.16
C GLU A 35 6.11 1.20 4.37
N ASP A 36 6.49 1.64 5.58
CA ASP A 36 5.83 1.29 6.83
C ASP A 36 4.34 1.68 6.81
N GLN A 37 3.49 0.66 6.83
CA GLN A 37 2.04 0.79 6.82
C GLN A 37 1.50 1.62 7.97
N THR A 38 2.12 1.58 9.15
CA THR A 38 1.65 2.37 10.31
C THR A 38 1.83 3.88 10.13
N ARG A 39 2.70 4.28 9.19
CA ARG A 39 2.93 5.67 8.81
C ARG A 39 2.12 6.07 7.58
N LEU A 40 1.99 5.16 6.62
CA LEU A 40 1.32 5.44 5.33
C LEU A 40 -0.20 5.30 5.40
N CYS A 41 -0.71 4.36 6.17
CA CYS A 41 -2.14 4.19 6.38
C CYS A 41 -2.46 3.50 7.72
N ARG A 42 -2.94 4.26 8.70
CA ARG A 42 -3.32 3.73 10.03
C ARG A 42 -4.72 3.11 10.06
N ALA A 43 -5.50 3.32 9.01
CA ALA A 43 -6.87 2.81 8.95
C ALA A 43 -6.85 1.28 8.78
N SER A 44 -7.69 0.58 9.53
CA SER A 44 -7.85 -0.88 9.37
C SER A 44 -8.70 -1.26 8.16
N LYS A 45 -9.37 -0.29 7.54
CA LYS A 45 -10.15 -0.38 6.32
C LYS A 45 -9.98 0.92 5.53
N ILE A 46 -10.01 0.81 4.21
CA ILE A 46 -9.91 1.94 3.29
C ILE A 46 -11.22 2.10 2.52
N GLU A 47 -11.46 3.33 2.05
CA GLU A 47 -12.51 3.68 1.11
C GLU A 47 -11.88 3.94 -0.26
N VAL A 48 -12.51 3.43 -1.31
CA VAL A 48 -12.08 3.70 -2.70
C VAL A 48 -13.07 4.71 -3.27
N PRO A 49 -12.68 5.99 -3.38
CA PRO A 49 -13.59 7.02 -3.86
C PRO A 49 -14.00 6.73 -5.31
N PRO A 50 -15.26 6.99 -5.68
CA PRO A 50 -15.69 6.86 -7.07
C PRO A 50 -14.94 7.87 -7.94
N VAL A 51 -14.67 7.47 -9.19
CA VAL A 51 -14.06 8.38 -10.17
C VAL A 51 -15.10 9.43 -10.55
N THR A 52 -14.86 10.70 -10.21
CA THR A 52 -15.59 11.83 -10.79
C THR A 52 -15.01 12.10 -12.18
N GLN A 53 -15.82 11.93 -13.22
CA GLN A 53 -15.47 12.28 -14.61
C GLN A 53 -15.45 13.79 -14.82
#